data_AF-A0A0D9X5N8-F1
#
_entry.id   AF-A0A0D9X5N8-F1
#
_cell.length_a   1.000
_cell.length_b   1.000
_cell.length_c   1.000
_cell.angle_alpha   90.00
_cell.angle_beta   90.00
_cell.angle_gamma   90.00
#
_symmetry.space_group_name_H-M   'P 1'
#
loop_
_entity.id
_entity.type
_entity.pdbx_description
1 polymer ?
#
loop_
_entity_poly.entity_id
_entity_poly.type
_entity_poly.pdbx_seq_one_letter_code
_entity_poly.pdbx_strand_id
1 'polypeptide(L)'
;MLTALGHLLFSTTQSRSLAHTWTASVMHKRLVCACFRSLSAAAIQVPVASYGTASAARSRSSNQHGSNMNGALKVLDLVPRKADYDKVESPCHHRLIHDCMHDILGVQSNHAIHKGNGVSFNSCSNPAQAKLDTFVSKNGSACPSRIRPLKEDMFMLIVELHSKGETSVDQSILAAAISSCADRQNFTQGTQLHALLVKAGCDSTVFIGSSLITLYSRCGQLESSYLAFQGMPTKNTVSWTAMISGFVLHNRVGPSLHLFSSMRVSKCKPNDITFATLLSVCTNHALLALGKSVHALLMRMGFHSYVHVSNALLSMYAKCGCIDEAHSIFGCIDCKDLVSWNAMIFGCSQYGLAKHCLDLLKEMDREHIVPDALSFLGVLSSCRHARLVEEGRHCFKTMIEHGIKPGLDHYSCMVDLLGRAGLLEEARDLIQTMSIPPNAVIWGSLLASCRVHGNISIGIQAAEHRLKLEPGCAATHIQLAHLYATIGRWSDVARVRMAMKKRGLKTNIGCSWIEVGDKVYSFTAENRSKTNQVNNVLAILDCLQAHMECKYDKLIESLE
;
A
#
# COMPACT_ATOMS: atom_id res chain seq x y z
N MET A 1 69.14 19.01 19.35
CA MET A 1 68.81 20.32 19.95
C MET A 1 67.36 20.61 19.59
N LEU A 2 66.37 20.65 20.47
CA LEU A 2 66.24 20.47 21.92
C LEU A 2 64.73 20.21 22.10
N THR A 3 64.31 19.08 22.68
CA THR A 3 63.72 19.05 24.03
C THR A 3 63.83 20.37 24.80
N ALA A 4 62.75 21.15 24.92
CA ALA A 4 62.41 21.97 26.10
C ALA A 4 61.22 22.90 25.81
N LEU A 5 60.41 23.13 26.87
CA LEU A 5 59.36 24.15 27.05
C LEU A 5 57.99 23.80 26.45
N GLY A 6 56.97 23.44 27.24
CA GLY A 6 56.90 23.44 28.70
C GLY A 6 55.63 22.74 29.19
N HIS A 7 55.84 21.75 30.05
CA HIS A 7 54.94 21.50 31.16
C HIS A 7 55.05 22.67 32.12
N LEU A 8 53.94 23.40 32.34
CA LEU A 8 53.51 23.96 33.62
C LEU A 8 52.33 24.90 33.33
N LEU A 9 51.11 24.40 33.54
CA LEU A 9 50.15 24.99 34.47
C LEU A 9 49.00 24.00 34.66
N PHE A 10 48.95 23.48 35.89
CA PHE A 10 47.98 22.53 36.42
C PHE A 10 46.74 23.27 36.95
N SER A 11 45.62 22.55 37.03
CA SER A 11 44.37 22.85 37.76
C SER A 11 43.47 23.91 37.10
N THR A 12 42.19 23.67 36.79
CA THR A 12 41.14 23.03 37.61
C THR A 12 40.02 22.38 36.75
N THR A 13 39.60 21.20 37.20
CA THR A 13 38.35 20.42 37.05
C THR A 13 37.10 20.98 36.31
N GLN A 14 36.63 20.26 35.27
CA GLN A 14 35.25 19.70 35.08
C GLN A 14 35.14 18.94 33.72
N SER A 15 35.40 17.62 33.69
CA SER A 15 34.45 16.50 33.59
C SER A 15 33.59 16.33 32.31
N ARG A 16 34.08 15.45 31.42
CA ARG A 16 33.40 14.33 30.72
C ARG A 16 32.22 14.61 29.75
N SER A 17 32.52 14.82 28.47
CA SER A 17 31.63 14.43 27.34
C SER A 17 32.33 14.03 26.02
N LEU A 18 33.64 13.73 26.00
CA LEU A 18 34.39 13.54 24.74
C LEU A 18 35.16 12.22 24.61
N ALA A 19 34.76 11.17 25.32
CA ALA A 19 35.47 9.89 25.31
C ALA A 19 34.85 8.77 24.44
N HIS A 20 33.78 9.01 23.68
CA HIS A 20 33.15 7.98 22.83
C HIS A 20 33.31 8.16 21.31
N THR A 21 34.01 9.18 20.84
CA THR A 21 34.17 9.44 19.39
C THR A 21 35.54 9.06 18.82
N TRP A 22 36.45 8.47 19.61
CA TRP A 22 37.82 8.19 19.16
C TRP A 22 38.25 6.71 19.12
N THR A 23 37.36 5.76 19.42
CA THR A 23 37.67 4.32 19.33
C THR A 23 36.99 3.58 18.17
N ALA A 24 36.04 4.20 17.45
CA ALA A 24 35.39 3.59 16.27
C ALA A 24 36.14 3.79 14.94
N SER A 25 37.06 4.77 14.87
CA SER A 25 37.78 5.11 13.62
C SER A 25 38.98 4.21 13.32
N VAL A 26 39.46 3.41 14.29
CA VAL A 26 40.70 2.61 14.15
C VAL A 26 40.42 1.13 13.79
N MET A 27 39.21 0.61 14.01
CA MET A 27 38.85 -0.73 13.48
C MET A 27 38.40 -0.72 12.01
N HIS A 28 37.99 0.43 11.47
CA HIS A 28 37.54 0.54 10.07
C HIS A 28 38.69 0.53 9.03
N LYS A 29 39.95 0.69 9.46
CA LYS A 29 41.12 0.71 8.56
C LYS A 29 41.89 -0.60 8.44
N ARG A 30 41.57 -1.64 9.23
CA ARG A 30 42.28 -2.95 9.17
C ARG A 30 41.54 -4.06 8.42
N LEU A 31 40.23 -3.93 8.12
CA LEU A 31 39.51 -4.90 7.29
C LEU A 31 39.62 -4.64 5.78
N VAL A 32 39.99 -3.42 5.36
CA VAL A 32 40.04 -3.03 3.94
C VAL A 32 41.30 -3.52 3.21
N CYS A 33 42.30 -4.06 3.92
CA CYS A 33 43.53 -4.59 3.32
C CYS A 33 43.59 -6.12 3.15
N ALA A 34 42.61 -6.89 3.64
CA ALA A 34 42.66 -8.35 3.61
C ALA A 34 41.96 -9.01 2.40
N CYS A 35 41.06 -8.31 1.69
CA CYS A 35 40.33 -8.88 0.55
C CYS A 35 40.91 -8.57 -0.84
N PHE A 36 42.04 -7.85 -0.93
CA PHE A 36 42.66 -7.48 -2.22
C PHE A 36 43.84 -8.38 -2.64
N ARG A 37 43.97 -9.60 -2.08
CA ARG A 37 45.10 -10.50 -2.37
C ARG A 37 44.75 -11.90 -2.89
N SER A 38 43.51 -12.20 -3.26
CA SER A 38 43.19 -13.46 -3.93
C SER A 38 42.33 -13.22 -5.15
N LEU A 39 42.96 -13.06 -6.32
CA LEU A 39 42.50 -13.47 -7.65
C LEU A 39 43.38 -12.77 -8.70
N SER A 40 44.67 -13.14 -8.72
CA SER A 40 45.48 -13.08 -9.94
C SER A 40 45.56 -14.48 -10.53
N ALA A 41 45.52 -14.55 -11.86
CA ALA A 41 45.70 -15.73 -12.73
C ALA A 41 44.43 -16.50 -13.10
N ALA A 42 43.95 -16.29 -14.34
CA ALA A 42 44.18 -17.19 -15.45
C ALA A 42 43.45 -16.68 -16.71
N ALA A 43 44.21 -16.49 -17.79
CA ALA A 43 43.70 -16.24 -19.13
C ALA A 43 43.53 -17.58 -19.86
N ILE A 44 42.38 -17.83 -20.49
CA ILE A 44 42.21 -18.88 -21.51
C ILE A 44 41.27 -18.37 -22.62
N GLN A 45 41.73 -18.52 -23.87
CA GLN A 45 41.10 -18.11 -25.13
C GLN A 45 40.05 -19.13 -25.64
N VAL A 46 38.96 -18.63 -26.28
CA VAL A 46 38.35 -18.94 -27.61
C VAL A 46 38.25 -20.43 -28.03
N PRO A 47 37.08 -20.99 -28.49
CA PRO A 47 36.62 -20.70 -29.86
C PRO A 47 35.12 -20.68 -30.21
N VAL A 48 34.92 -19.99 -31.35
CA VAL A 48 33.77 -19.86 -32.23
C VAL A 48 33.45 -21.18 -32.94
N ALA A 49 32.16 -21.50 -33.12
CA ALA A 49 31.70 -22.37 -34.20
C ALA A 49 30.30 -21.95 -34.69
N SER A 50 30.21 -21.77 -36.00
CA SER A 50 29.07 -21.32 -36.80
C SER A 50 28.60 -22.45 -37.73
N TYR A 51 27.29 -22.75 -37.81
CA TYR A 51 26.57 -23.37 -38.94
C TYR A 51 25.05 -23.20 -38.61
N GLY A 52 24.08 -22.93 -39.49
CA GLY A 52 23.97 -22.97 -40.94
C GLY A 52 22.57 -23.47 -41.34
N THR A 53 21.65 -22.54 -41.65
CA THR A 53 20.53 -22.55 -42.64
C THR A 53 19.64 -23.80 -42.94
N ALA A 54 18.30 -23.63 -42.82
CA ALA A 54 17.21 -23.97 -43.80
C ALA A 54 15.81 -23.73 -43.13
N SER A 55 14.90 -22.84 -43.58
CA SER A 55 13.96 -22.88 -44.74
C SER A 55 13.02 -24.11 -44.72
N ALA A 56 11.67 -24.10 -44.76
CA ALA A 56 10.64 -23.09 -45.08
C ALA A 56 9.22 -23.52 -44.58
N ALA A 57 8.34 -22.50 -44.45
CA ALA A 57 6.91 -22.43 -44.84
C ALA A 57 5.74 -22.98 -43.98
N ARG A 58 4.99 -22.00 -43.41
CA ARG A 58 3.50 -21.78 -43.39
C ARG A 58 2.62 -22.76 -42.56
N SER A 59 1.62 -22.36 -41.75
CA SER A 59 0.86 -21.11 -41.54
C SER A 59 -0.12 -21.22 -40.34
N ARG A 60 -0.35 -20.10 -39.62
CA ARG A 60 -1.55 -19.70 -38.79
C ARG A 60 -1.95 -20.62 -37.61
N SER A 61 -2.27 -20.20 -36.38
CA SER A 61 -2.75 -18.93 -35.81
C SER A 61 -2.61 -18.89 -34.26
N SER A 62 -2.52 -17.65 -33.74
CA SER A 62 -3.00 -17.12 -32.45
C SER A 62 -2.40 -17.54 -31.08
N ASN A 63 -1.71 -16.54 -30.53
CA ASN A 63 -1.62 -16.12 -29.13
C ASN A 63 -1.01 -17.06 -28.11
N GLN A 64 0.25 -16.75 -27.82
CA GLN A 64 0.84 -16.94 -26.52
C GLN A 64 1.69 -15.69 -26.11
N HIS A 65 1.24 -14.90 -25.09
CA HIS A 65 1.93 -14.15 -23.96
C HIS A 65 3.48 -13.89 -23.92
N GLY A 66 4.20 -13.88 -25.03
CA GLY A 66 5.66 -13.73 -25.06
C GLY A 66 6.16 -12.32 -25.41
N SER A 67 5.68 -11.26 -24.74
CA SER A 67 6.31 -9.92 -24.84
C SER A 67 6.51 -9.24 -23.47
N ASN A 68 6.76 -10.05 -22.43
CA ASN A 68 7.26 -9.61 -21.13
C ASN A 68 8.33 -8.53 -21.33
N MET A 69 8.19 -7.37 -20.67
CA MET A 69 9.36 -6.55 -20.26
C MET A 69 10.24 -5.93 -21.37
N ASN A 70 10.17 -6.38 -22.63
CA ASN A 70 11.06 -5.99 -23.72
C ASN A 70 10.57 -4.76 -24.48
N GLY A 71 9.93 -3.89 -23.71
CA GLY A 71 9.73 -2.48 -23.92
C GLY A 71 9.97 -1.68 -22.64
N ALA A 72 10.57 -2.24 -21.58
CA ALA A 72 11.42 -1.46 -20.67
C ALA A 72 12.61 -0.82 -21.42
N LEU A 73 12.59 -0.80 -22.76
CA LEU A 73 13.59 -0.32 -23.71
C LEU A 73 13.08 0.84 -24.58
N LYS A 74 11.98 1.50 -24.19
CA LYS A 74 11.89 2.97 -24.36
C LYS A 74 12.11 3.68 -23.02
N VAL A 75 12.80 3.03 -22.07
CA VAL A 75 12.93 3.52 -20.70
C VAL A 75 13.58 4.90 -20.58
N LEU A 76 14.41 5.33 -21.53
CA LEU A 76 15.16 6.59 -21.34
C LEU A 76 15.44 7.43 -22.60
N ASP A 77 15.18 6.96 -23.83
CA ASP A 77 15.83 7.45 -25.08
C ASP A 77 15.53 8.87 -25.61
N LEU A 78 15.15 9.80 -24.74
CA LEU A 78 15.61 11.17 -24.86
C LEU A 78 16.17 11.58 -23.48
N VAL A 79 17.38 11.12 -23.17
CA VAL A 79 18.20 11.68 -22.08
C VAL A 79 19.13 12.71 -22.71
N PRO A 80 18.87 14.03 -22.58
CA PRO A 80 19.92 15.01 -22.76
C PRO A 80 20.95 14.83 -21.64
N ARG A 81 22.24 14.90 -22.02
CA ARG A 81 23.36 14.76 -21.08
C ARG A 81 23.40 15.91 -20.06
N LYS A 82 23.81 15.48 -18.87
CA LYS A 82 24.20 16.21 -17.67
C LYS A 82 25.42 17.12 -17.92
N ALA A 83 25.18 18.37 -18.23
CA ALA A 83 26.04 19.51 -17.88
C ALA A 83 25.03 20.57 -17.43
N ASP A 84 24.75 20.77 -16.15
CA ASP A 84 25.57 21.56 -15.23
C ASP A 84 25.08 21.38 -13.77
N TYR A 85 25.40 20.27 -13.08
CA TYR A 85 25.24 20.25 -11.63
C TYR A 85 26.38 19.45 -11.00
N ASP A 86 27.34 20.21 -10.48
CA ASP A 86 28.58 19.76 -9.89
C ASP A 86 28.37 18.97 -8.59
N LYS A 87 29.13 17.87 -8.53
CA LYS A 87 29.84 17.24 -7.41
C LYS A 87 29.35 17.54 -5.98
N VAL A 88 28.62 16.56 -5.42
CA VAL A 88 28.70 16.16 -4.00
C VAL A 88 28.53 14.64 -3.94
N GLU A 89 29.45 13.94 -3.26
CA GLU A 89 29.38 12.49 -2.99
C GLU A 89 28.36 12.18 -1.87
N SER A 90 27.32 11.36 -2.14
CA SER A 90 26.52 10.52 -1.20
C SER A 90 25.29 9.89 -1.93
N PRO A 91 24.41 9.03 -1.34
CA PRO A 91 24.53 7.82 -0.51
C PRO A 91 23.91 6.57 -1.22
N CYS A 92 23.76 5.46 -0.47
CA CYS A 92 23.26 4.10 -0.79
C CYS A 92 22.25 3.88 -1.94
N HIS A 93 21.39 4.85 -2.28
CA HIS A 93 20.40 4.74 -3.36
C HIS A 93 20.98 4.62 -4.77
N HIS A 94 22.19 5.15 -5.00
CA HIS A 94 22.86 5.01 -6.29
C HIS A 94 23.19 3.55 -6.61
N ARG A 95 23.44 2.72 -5.58
CA ARG A 95 23.65 1.28 -5.74
C ARG A 95 22.35 0.60 -6.19
N LEU A 96 21.21 0.99 -5.62
CA LEU A 96 19.90 0.49 -6.05
C LEU A 96 19.60 0.85 -7.51
N ILE A 97 19.93 2.09 -7.91
CA ILE A 97 19.76 2.57 -9.29
C ILE A 97 20.70 1.80 -10.24
N HIS A 98 21.94 1.56 -9.81
CA HIS A 98 22.95 0.82 -10.57
C HIS A 98 22.61 -0.69 -10.70
N ASP A 99 22.13 -1.31 -9.63
CA ASP A 99 21.69 -2.72 -9.60
C ASP A 99 20.41 -2.90 -10.43
N CYS A 100 19.49 -1.93 -10.39
CA CYS A 100 18.33 -1.89 -11.31
C CYS A 100 18.75 -1.74 -12.78
N MET A 101 19.87 -1.05 -13.08
CA MET A 101 20.43 -0.99 -14.43
C MET A 101 21.11 -2.29 -14.85
N HIS A 102 21.63 -3.06 -13.90
CA HIS A 102 22.25 -4.36 -14.14
C HIS A 102 21.22 -5.49 -14.31
N ASP A 103 20.08 -5.43 -13.59
CA ASP A 103 18.95 -6.36 -13.73
C ASP A 103 18.19 -6.20 -15.06
N ILE A 104 18.29 -5.03 -15.70
CA ILE A 104 17.73 -4.78 -17.05
C ILE A 104 18.52 -5.53 -18.14
N LEU A 105 19.72 -6.02 -17.85
CA LEU A 105 20.61 -6.67 -18.82
C LEU A 105 20.64 -8.21 -18.74
N GLY A 106 19.79 -8.83 -17.91
CA GLY A 106 19.71 -10.28 -17.77
C GLY A 106 18.34 -10.88 -18.10
N VAL A 107 18.30 -11.72 -19.14
CA VAL A 107 17.29 -12.75 -19.49
C VAL A 107 16.25 -12.40 -20.60
N GLN A 108 16.58 -12.79 -21.83
CA GLN A 108 15.71 -13.64 -22.67
C GLN A 108 16.12 -15.10 -22.38
N SER A 109 15.28 -16.14 -22.41
CA SER A 109 14.08 -16.39 -23.21
C SER A 109 13.21 -17.53 -22.63
N ASN A 110 11.89 -17.36 -22.77
CA ASN A 110 10.83 -18.31 -23.23
C ASN A 110 10.76 -19.70 -22.57
N HIS A 111 9.63 -20.25 -22.12
CA HIS A 111 8.21 -20.28 -22.55
C HIS A 111 7.38 -20.61 -21.28
N ALA A 112 6.18 -20.14 -20.97
CA ALA A 112 5.15 -19.40 -21.66
C ALA A 112 4.33 -20.28 -22.66
N ILE A 113 3.08 -20.77 -22.40
CA ILE A 113 1.88 -20.01 -21.97
C ILE A 113 0.50 -20.76 -22.04
N HIS A 114 -0.52 -20.16 -21.38
CA HIS A 114 -1.99 -20.14 -21.62
C HIS A 114 -2.80 -21.45 -21.50
N LYS A 115 -4.07 -21.43 -21.04
CA LYS A 115 -5.16 -20.43 -21.16
C LYS A 115 -6.41 -20.79 -20.32
N GLY A 116 -6.63 -20.22 -19.14
CA GLY A 116 -7.95 -19.71 -18.71
C GLY A 116 -9.19 -20.62 -18.63
N ASN A 117 -9.91 -20.51 -17.53
CA ASN A 117 -11.21 -19.83 -17.55
C ASN A 117 -11.72 -19.61 -16.13
N GLY A 118 -12.08 -18.37 -15.84
CA GLY A 118 -12.28 -17.89 -14.48
C GLY A 118 -13.54 -18.39 -13.78
N VAL A 119 -13.53 -18.21 -12.46
CA VAL A 119 -14.72 -17.86 -11.67
C VAL A 119 -14.29 -16.90 -10.55
N SER A 120 -15.07 -15.83 -10.42
CA SER A 120 -15.14 -14.81 -9.38
C SER A 120 -14.77 -15.27 -7.97
N PHE A 121 -13.89 -14.50 -7.31
CA PHE A 121 -13.73 -14.52 -5.85
C PHE A 121 -13.82 -13.10 -5.27
N ASN A 122 -14.92 -12.88 -4.55
CA ASN A 122 -15.08 -11.79 -3.59
C ASN A 122 -14.05 -11.94 -2.47
N SER A 123 -13.31 -10.88 -2.16
CA SER A 123 -12.77 -10.72 -0.81
C SER A 123 -12.54 -9.25 -0.41
N CYS A 124 -13.11 -8.97 0.76
CA CYS A 124 -12.56 -8.14 1.83
C CYS A 124 -12.31 -6.66 1.55
N SER A 125 -13.37 -5.91 1.86
CA SER A 125 -13.42 -4.53 2.34
C SER A 125 -12.15 -4.10 3.08
N ASN A 126 -11.38 -3.22 2.44
CA ASN A 126 -10.26 -2.50 3.02
C ASN A 126 -10.78 -1.16 3.58
N PRO A 127 -10.69 -0.86 4.90
CA PRO A 127 -11.19 0.41 5.46
C PRO A 127 -10.28 1.61 5.21
N ALA A 128 -9.42 1.59 4.18
CA ALA A 128 -8.46 2.64 3.89
C ALA A 128 -8.90 3.62 2.78
N GLN A 129 -10.13 3.48 2.25
CA GLN A 129 -10.64 4.32 1.15
C GLN A 129 -11.51 5.51 1.62
N ALA A 130 -11.43 5.90 2.89
CA ALA A 130 -12.17 7.06 3.42
C ALA A 130 -11.31 7.82 4.43
N LYS A 131 -10.33 8.58 3.93
CA LYS A 131 -9.75 9.80 4.53
C LYS A 131 -8.52 10.24 3.71
N LEU A 132 -8.79 10.81 2.55
CA LEU A 132 -7.86 11.73 1.88
C LEU A 132 -8.61 13.04 1.58
N ASP A 133 -9.27 13.57 2.61
CA ASP A 133 -9.99 14.85 2.58
C ASP A 133 -9.93 15.49 3.97
N THR A 134 -8.75 15.75 4.53
CA THR A 134 -8.61 16.65 5.69
C THR A 134 -7.16 17.09 5.94
N PHE A 135 -6.56 17.91 5.08
CA PHE A 135 -5.36 18.67 5.48
C PHE A 135 -5.18 19.93 4.63
N VAL A 136 -6.10 20.89 4.78
CA VAL A 136 -5.76 22.33 4.67
C VAL A 136 -6.60 23.07 5.71
N SER A 137 -5.92 23.93 6.46
CA SER A 137 -6.45 24.97 7.36
C SER A 137 -6.49 24.60 8.84
N LYS A 138 -5.42 24.96 9.54
CA LYS A 138 -5.46 25.70 10.81
C LYS A 138 -4.07 26.25 11.14
N ASN A 139 -3.88 27.55 10.92
CA ASN A 139 -3.29 28.50 11.88
C ASN A 139 -3.38 29.91 11.26
N GLY A 140 -3.95 30.84 12.02
CA GLY A 140 -4.34 32.17 11.55
C GLY A 140 -3.42 33.29 11.99
N SER A 141 -3.60 34.45 11.37
CA SER A 141 -3.40 35.78 11.97
C SER A 141 -4.22 36.82 11.20
N ALA A 142 -4.78 37.76 11.94
CA ALA A 142 -5.87 38.65 11.55
C ALA A 142 -5.49 39.77 10.55
N CYS A 143 -6.40 40.05 9.60
CA CYS A 143 -6.77 41.40 9.13
C CYS A 143 -8.09 41.32 8.32
N PRO A 144 -8.99 42.32 8.38
CA PRO A 144 -10.36 42.21 7.87
C PRO A 144 -10.51 42.76 6.45
N SER A 145 -11.02 41.94 5.50
CA SER A 145 -11.98 42.33 4.43
C SER A 145 -11.98 41.32 3.27
N ARG A 146 -12.93 40.39 3.31
CA ARG A 146 -13.71 39.80 2.20
C ARG A 146 -14.32 38.49 2.71
N ILE A 147 -15.61 38.51 2.97
CA ILE A 147 -16.41 37.35 3.36
C ILE A 147 -16.33 36.33 2.21
N ARG A 148 -15.66 35.19 2.41
CA ARG A 148 -15.77 34.02 1.52
C ARG A 148 -17.08 33.30 1.87
N PRO A 149 -18.05 33.15 0.94
CA PRO A 149 -19.24 32.35 1.20
C PRO A 149 -18.87 30.87 1.39
N LEU A 150 -19.66 30.15 2.18
CA LEU A 150 -19.50 28.70 2.42
C LEU A 150 -19.75 27.91 1.11
N LYS A 151 -19.12 26.73 0.97
CA LYS A 151 -19.18 25.88 -0.25
C LYS A 151 -20.62 25.51 -0.70
N GLU A 152 -21.60 25.59 0.19
CA GLU A 152 -23.02 25.27 -0.05
C GLU A 152 -23.78 26.43 -0.70
N ASP A 153 -23.42 27.66 -0.35
CA ASP A 153 -24.05 28.87 -0.86
C ASP A 153 -23.60 29.17 -2.30
N MET A 154 -22.50 28.57 -2.75
CA MET A 154 -21.87 28.92 -4.02
C MET A 154 -22.67 28.46 -5.24
N PHE A 155 -23.36 27.32 -5.16
CA PHE A 155 -24.27 26.88 -6.24
C PHE A 155 -25.50 27.78 -6.34
N MET A 156 -26.13 28.08 -5.19
CA MET A 156 -27.28 28.98 -5.13
C MET A 156 -26.92 30.40 -5.56
N LEU A 157 -25.74 30.88 -5.18
CA LEU A 157 -25.20 32.18 -5.59
C LEU A 157 -24.98 32.25 -7.11
N ILE A 158 -24.46 31.19 -7.74
CA ILE A 158 -24.30 31.15 -9.21
C ILE A 158 -25.66 31.15 -9.92
N VAL A 159 -26.64 30.38 -9.41
CA VAL A 159 -28.00 30.36 -9.97
C VAL A 159 -28.68 31.74 -9.80
N GLU A 160 -28.47 32.40 -8.66
CA GLU A 160 -29.02 33.72 -8.38
C GLU A 160 -28.38 34.81 -9.24
N LEU A 161 -27.05 34.82 -9.39
CA LEU A 161 -26.32 35.75 -10.27
C LEU A 161 -26.72 35.57 -11.74
N HIS A 162 -26.88 34.32 -12.19
CA HIS A 162 -27.38 34.02 -13.54
C HIS A 162 -28.85 34.45 -13.73
N SER A 163 -29.69 34.31 -12.69
CA SER A 163 -31.10 34.77 -12.74
C SER A 163 -31.24 36.29 -12.82
N LYS A 164 -30.23 37.04 -12.34
CA LYS A 164 -30.17 38.50 -12.35
C LYS A 164 -29.55 39.10 -13.63
N GLY A 165 -29.14 38.26 -14.59
CA GLY A 165 -28.59 38.70 -15.88
C GLY A 165 -27.14 39.21 -15.83
N GLU A 166 -26.45 39.04 -14.70
CA GLU A 166 -25.03 39.37 -14.57
C GLU A 166 -24.20 38.29 -15.26
N THR A 167 -23.79 38.56 -16.51
CA THR A 167 -23.09 37.61 -17.39
C THR A 167 -21.59 37.47 -17.11
N SER A 168 -21.02 38.24 -16.18
CA SER A 168 -19.61 38.12 -15.78
C SER A 168 -19.45 37.19 -14.57
N VAL A 169 -19.86 35.92 -14.70
CA VAL A 169 -19.55 34.94 -13.65
C VAL A 169 -18.05 34.65 -13.74
N ASP A 170 -17.30 35.00 -12.69
CA ASP A 170 -15.86 34.77 -12.62
C ASP A 170 -15.56 33.27 -12.80
N GLN A 171 -14.68 32.96 -13.76
CA GLN A 171 -14.23 31.59 -14.07
C GLN A 171 -13.66 30.88 -12.83
N SER A 172 -13.11 31.64 -11.88
CA SER A 172 -12.60 31.12 -10.61
C SER A 172 -13.71 30.56 -9.71
N ILE A 173 -14.86 31.23 -9.64
CA ILE A 173 -16.02 30.85 -8.82
C ILE A 173 -16.69 29.61 -9.42
N LEU A 174 -16.80 29.55 -10.75
CA LEU A 174 -17.37 28.40 -11.46
C LEU A 174 -16.53 27.13 -11.28
N ALA A 175 -15.20 27.22 -11.41
CA ALA A 175 -14.33 26.07 -11.18
C ALA A 175 -14.37 25.59 -9.72
N ALA A 176 -14.46 26.52 -8.77
CA ALA A 176 -14.61 26.18 -7.36
C ALA A 176 -15.95 25.46 -7.09
N ALA A 177 -17.03 25.86 -7.77
CA ALA A 177 -18.33 25.22 -7.64
C ALA A 177 -18.32 23.80 -8.22
N ILE A 178 -17.68 23.62 -9.38
CA ILE A 178 -17.46 22.29 -9.99
C ILE A 178 -16.62 21.40 -9.08
N SER A 179 -15.56 21.95 -8.48
CA SER A 179 -14.72 21.22 -7.53
C SER A 179 -15.51 20.79 -6.28
N SER A 180 -16.40 21.64 -5.77
CA SER A 180 -17.31 21.30 -4.67
C SER A 180 -18.28 20.17 -5.05
N CYS A 181 -18.85 20.20 -6.26
CA CYS A 181 -19.68 19.11 -6.77
C CYS A 181 -18.87 17.81 -6.93
N ALA A 182 -17.61 17.90 -7.35
CA ALA A 182 -16.70 16.76 -7.48
C ALA A 182 -16.39 16.12 -6.12
N ASP A 183 -16.07 16.93 -5.10
CA ASP A 183 -15.83 16.48 -3.72
C ASP A 183 -17.05 15.72 -3.17
N ARG A 184 -18.26 16.21 -3.46
CA ARG A 184 -19.53 15.61 -3.01
C ARG A 184 -20.04 14.49 -3.90
N GLN A 185 -19.36 14.20 -5.01
CA GLN A 185 -19.81 13.27 -6.05
C GLN A 185 -21.23 13.59 -6.58
N ASN A 186 -21.66 14.86 -6.56
CA ASN A 186 -22.99 15.27 -6.99
C ASN A 186 -23.05 15.46 -8.51
N PHE A 187 -23.36 14.37 -9.21
CA PHE A 187 -23.41 14.33 -10.67
C PHE A 187 -24.47 15.25 -11.27
N THR A 188 -25.65 15.33 -10.68
CA THR A 188 -26.77 16.13 -11.22
C THR A 188 -26.46 17.62 -11.18
N GLN A 189 -25.97 18.13 -10.05
CA GLN A 189 -25.58 19.55 -9.95
C GLN A 189 -24.36 19.86 -10.83
N GLY A 190 -23.38 18.94 -10.87
CA GLY A 190 -22.20 19.10 -11.72
C GLY A 190 -22.53 19.20 -13.22
N THR A 191 -23.48 18.40 -13.71
CA THR A 191 -23.92 18.45 -15.12
C THR A 191 -24.73 19.71 -15.43
N GLN A 192 -25.54 20.20 -14.49
CA GLN A 192 -26.23 21.49 -14.62
C GLN A 192 -25.23 22.65 -14.74
N LEU A 193 -24.19 22.66 -13.90
CA LEU A 193 -23.10 23.66 -13.99
C LEU A 193 -22.34 23.54 -15.32
N HIS A 194 -22.04 22.32 -15.78
CA HIS A 194 -21.40 22.13 -17.08
C HIS A 194 -22.27 22.65 -18.24
N ALA A 195 -23.58 22.40 -18.24
CA ALA A 195 -24.48 22.94 -19.25
C ALA A 195 -24.52 24.48 -19.24
N LEU A 196 -24.46 25.07 -18.05
CA LEU A 196 -24.42 26.53 -17.85
C LEU A 196 -23.10 27.12 -18.39
N LEU A 197 -21.97 26.43 -18.17
CA LEU A 197 -20.67 26.80 -18.75
C LEU A 197 -20.65 26.79 -20.28
N VAL A 198 -21.26 25.76 -20.89
CA VAL A 198 -21.38 25.65 -22.35
C VAL A 198 -22.23 26.81 -22.90
N LYS A 199 -23.37 27.11 -22.25
CA LYS A 199 -24.21 28.27 -22.62
C LYS A 199 -23.47 29.61 -22.49
N ALA A 200 -22.60 29.75 -21.50
CA ALA A 200 -21.79 30.94 -21.28
C ALA A 200 -20.54 31.01 -22.18
N GLY A 201 -20.23 29.97 -22.96
CA GLY A 201 -19.04 29.91 -23.82
C GLY A 201 -17.72 29.79 -23.05
N CYS A 202 -17.77 29.33 -21.79
CA CYS A 202 -16.60 29.22 -20.89
C CYS A 202 -16.02 27.80 -20.81
N ASP A 203 -16.63 26.84 -21.52
CA ASP A 203 -16.26 25.41 -21.53
C ASP A 203 -14.86 25.13 -22.10
N SER A 204 -14.38 26.00 -22.98
CA SER A 204 -13.12 25.83 -23.72
C SER A 204 -11.86 26.23 -22.93
N THR A 205 -11.98 26.74 -21.70
CA THR A 205 -10.81 27.18 -20.91
C THR A 205 -10.11 26.00 -20.23
N VAL A 206 -8.77 26.05 -20.16
CA VAL A 206 -7.95 24.97 -19.58
C VAL A 206 -8.29 24.69 -18.11
N PHE A 207 -8.60 25.75 -17.37
CA PHE A 207 -8.91 25.69 -15.95
C PHE A 207 -10.26 25.00 -15.69
N ILE A 208 -11.28 25.35 -16.47
CA ILE A 208 -12.61 24.71 -16.40
C ILE A 208 -12.53 23.27 -16.89
N GLY A 209 -11.83 23.00 -18.00
CA GLY A 209 -11.63 21.64 -18.51
C GLY A 209 -10.98 20.71 -17.47
N SER A 210 -9.95 21.19 -16.75
CA SER A 210 -9.31 20.42 -15.67
C SER A 210 -10.27 20.10 -14.51
N SER A 211 -11.15 21.05 -14.18
CA SER A 211 -12.17 20.89 -13.14
C SER A 211 -13.27 19.91 -13.57
N LEU A 212 -13.70 19.96 -14.83
CA LEU A 212 -14.68 19.05 -15.41
C LEU A 212 -14.18 17.60 -15.47
N ILE A 213 -12.90 17.38 -15.83
CA ILE A 213 -12.25 16.06 -15.77
C ILE A 213 -12.36 15.49 -14.35
N THR A 214 -12.02 16.31 -13.35
CA THR A 214 -12.05 15.90 -11.94
C THR A 214 -13.48 15.57 -11.47
N LEU A 215 -14.46 16.40 -11.83
CA LEU A 215 -15.88 16.17 -11.55
C LEU A 215 -16.35 14.84 -12.11
N TYR A 216 -16.19 14.63 -13.42
CA TYR A 216 -16.68 13.42 -14.08
C TYR A 216 -15.96 12.17 -13.59
N SER A 217 -14.65 12.25 -13.36
CA SER A 217 -13.87 11.16 -12.78
C SER A 217 -14.38 10.76 -11.40
N ARG A 218 -14.62 11.72 -10.50
CA ARG A 218 -15.11 11.44 -9.13
C ARG A 218 -16.56 10.97 -9.09
N CYS A 219 -17.39 11.37 -10.05
CA CYS A 219 -18.77 10.89 -10.22
C CYS A 219 -18.87 9.51 -10.92
N GLY A 220 -17.74 8.83 -11.20
CA GLY A 220 -17.75 7.53 -11.85
C GLY A 220 -18.00 7.55 -13.36
N GLN A 221 -18.09 8.73 -13.98
CA GLN A 221 -18.34 8.90 -15.41
C GLN A 221 -17.03 9.10 -16.17
N LEU A 222 -16.23 8.05 -16.22
CA LEU A 222 -14.88 8.10 -16.79
C LEU A 222 -14.87 8.42 -18.29
N GLU A 223 -15.87 7.97 -19.04
CA GLU A 223 -16.01 8.29 -20.47
C GLU A 223 -16.23 9.79 -20.68
N SER A 224 -17.18 10.39 -19.95
CA SER A 224 -17.43 11.84 -19.99
C SER A 224 -16.21 12.65 -19.56
N SER A 225 -15.44 12.15 -18.58
CA SER A 225 -14.17 12.75 -18.18
C SER A 225 -13.16 12.73 -19.32
N TYR A 226 -13.05 11.61 -20.04
CA TYR A 226 -12.13 11.48 -21.16
C TYR A 226 -12.54 12.34 -22.36
N LEU A 227 -13.84 12.44 -22.65
CA LEU A 227 -14.38 13.35 -23.68
C LEU A 227 -14.08 14.82 -23.33
N ALA A 228 -14.29 15.22 -22.07
CA ALA A 228 -13.93 16.56 -21.61
C ALA A 228 -12.43 16.83 -21.79
N PHE A 229 -11.58 15.86 -21.46
CA PHE A 229 -10.13 15.97 -21.69
C PHE A 229 -9.79 16.08 -23.19
N GLN A 230 -10.38 15.25 -24.04
CA GLN A 230 -10.12 15.28 -25.48
C GLN A 230 -10.55 16.62 -26.09
N GLY A 231 -11.71 17.14 -25.71
CA GLY A 231 -12.27 18.41 -26.18
C GLY A 231 -11.47 19.67 -25.80
N MET A 232 -10.55 19.58 -24.84
CA MET A 232 -9.72 20.74 -24.47
C MET A 232 -8.80 21.18 -25.62
N PRO A 233 -8.84 22.46 -26.06
CA PRO A 233 -8.03 22.97 -27.16
C PRO A 233 -6.55 23.01 -26.82
N THR A 234 -6.22 23.30 -25.55
CA THR A 234 -4.87 23.20 -25.00
C THR A 234 -4.91 22.38 -23.73
N LYS A 235 -3.94 21.48 -23.57
CA LYS A 235 -3.79 20.62 -22.38
C LYS A 235 -2.53 21.07 -21.65
N ASN A 236 -2.59 21.11 -20.32
CA ASN A 236 -1.46 21.45 -19.46
C ASN A 236 -1.15 20.29 -18.50
N THR A 237 -0.07 20.41 -17.72
CA THR A 237 0.31 19.37 -16.74
C THR A 237 -0.84 19.01 -15.80
N VAL A 238 -1.66 19.98 -15.39
CA VAL A 238 -2.81 19.76 -14.49
C VAL A 238 -3.87 18.88 -15.15
N SER A 239 -4.29 19.16 -16.39
CA SER A 239 -5.32 18.37 -17.05
C SER A 239 -4.86 16.95 -17.39
N TRP A 240 -3.59 16.77 -17.78
CA TRP A 240 -2.98 15.45 -17.94
C TRP A 240 -2.97 14.67 -16.62
N THR A 241 -2.52 15.29 -15.53
CA THR A 241 -2.46 14.66 -14.21
C THR A 241 -3.85 14.30 -13.68
N ALA A 242 -4.83 15.17 -13.89
CA ALA A 242 -6.23 14.92 -13.50
C ALA A 242 -6.80 13.71 -14.24
N MET A 243 -6.57 13.60 -15.56
CA MET A 243 -7.07 12.46 -16.34
C MET A 243 -6.36 11.15 -15.96
N ILE A 244 -5.04 11.18 -15.76
CA ILE A 244 -4.28 10.01 -15.26
C ILE A 244 -4.85 9.58 -13.90
N SER A 245 -5.04 10.51 -12.96
CA SER A 245 -5.59 10.23 -11.63
C SER A 245 -7.02 9.69 -11.70
N GLY A 246 -7.84 10.17 -12.63
CA GLY A 246 -9.17 9.62 -12.90
C GLY A 246 -9.16 8.15 -13.32
N PHE A 247 -8.26 7.75 -14.22
CA PHE A 247 -8.10 6.32 -14.56
C PHE A 247 -7.60 5.49 -13.38
N VAL A 248 -6.68 6.03 -12.57
CA VAL A 248 -6.16 5.35 -11.38
C VAL A 248 -7.25 5.13 -10.33
N LEU A 249 -8.10 6.14 -10.09
CA LEU A 249 -9.24 6.06 -9.17
C LEU A 249 -10.18 4.89 -9.51
N HIS A 250 -10.36 4.60 -10.80
CA HIS A 250 -11.20 3.51 -11.32
C HIS A 250 -10.43 2.22 -11.60
N ASN A 251 -9.23 2.06 -11.05
CA ASN A 251 -8.40 0.86 -11.15
C ASN A 251 -8.01 0.48 -12.60
N ARG A 252 -7.90 1.47 -13.50
CA ARG A 252 -7.58 1.29 -14.94
C ARG A 252 -6.10 1.57 -15.21
N VAL A 253 -5.24 0.62 -14.86
CA VAL A 253 -3.77 0.74 -14.98
C VAL A 253 -3.27 0.95 -16.41
N GLY A 254 -3.71 0.13 -17.37
CA GLY A 254 -3.23 0.22 -18.75
C GLY A 254 -3.46 1.61 -19.37
N PRO A 255 -4.71 2.13 -19.36
CA PRO A 255 -5.01 3.48 -19.85
C PRO A 255 -4.26 4.61 -19.14
N SER A 256 -4.06 4.51 -17.81
CA SER A 256 -3.32 5.54 -17.06
C SER A 256 -1.86 5.63 -17.49
N LEU A 257 -1.19 4.49 -17.69
CA LEU A 257 0.19 4.43 -18.19
C LEU A 257 0.31 4.89 -19.65
N HIS A 258 -0.68 4.58 -20.49
CA HIS A 258 -0.73 5.07 -21.86
C HIS A 258 -0.84 6.60 -21.91
N LEU A 259 -1.71 7.20 -21.08
CA LEU A 259 -1.79 8.66 -20.95
C LEU A 259 -0.51 9.28 -20.41
N PHE A 260 0.15 8.66 -19.43
CA PHE A 260 1.44 9.14 -18.94
C PHE A 260 2.52 9.11 -20.04
N SER A 261 2.57 8.06 -20.84
CA SER A 261 3.46 7.99 -22.00
C SER A 261 3.15 9.11 -23.01
N SER A 262 1.87 9.38 -23.26
CA SER A 262 1.42 10.45 -24.16
C SER A 262 1.78 11.84 -23.63
N MET A 263 1.62 12.06 -22.32
CA MET A 263 2.03 13.29 -21.63
C MET A 263 3.52 13.56 -21.83
N ARG A 264 4.38 12.54 -21.69
CA ARG A 264 5.84 12.68 -21.84
C ARG A 264 6.29 13.04 -23.25
N VAL A 265 5.54 12.65 -24.28
CA VAL A 265 5.80 13.01 -25.69
C VAL A 265 5.22 14.39 -26.03
N SER A 266 4.30 14.89 -25.21
CA SER A 266 3.75 16.24 -25.34
C SER A 266 4.73 17.31 -24.84
N LYS A 267 4.36 18.59 -25.00
CA LYS A 267 5.11 19.72 -24.43
C LYS A 267 5.02 19.80 -22.90
N CYS A 268 4.11 19.05 -22.27
CA CYS A 268 3.90 19.07 -20.82
C CYS A 268 4.82 18.10 -20.11
N LYS A 269 5.45 18.54 -19.01
CA LYS A 269 6.29 17.68 -18.16
C LYS A 269 5.49 17.15 -16.96
N PRO A 270 5.75 15.91 -16.52
CA PRO A 270 5.25 15.39 -15.25
C PRO A 270 5.65 16.29 -14.07
N ASN A 271 4.76 16.41 -13.09
CA ASN A 271 5.03 17.05 -11.81
C ASN A 271 5.06 16.04 -10.66
N ASP A 272 5.32 16.54 -9.46
CA ASP A 272 5.29 15.83 -8.18
C ASP A 272 3.99 15.02 -7.98
N ILE A 273 2.83 15.62 -8.26
CA ILE A 273 1.53 14.95 -8.18
C ILE A 273 1.42 13.80 -9.19
N THR A 274 1.94 13.97 -10.41
CA THR A 274 1.96 12.90 -11.42
C THR A 274 2.73 11.69 -10.90
N PHE A 275 3.89 11.91 -10.28
CA PHE A 275 4.71 10.83 -9.73
C PHE A 275 4.05 10.15 -8.53
N ALA A 276 3.47 10.91 -7.61
CA ALA A 276 2.72 10.35 -6.49
C ALA A 276 1.55 9.46 -6.98
N THR A 277 0.80 9.91 -8.00
CA THR A 277 -0.26 9.13 -8.63
C THR A 277 0.28 7.82 -9.25
N LEU A 278 1.38 7.85 -9.99
CA LEU A 278 1.97 6.64 -10.57
C LEU A 278 2.52 5.68 -9.51
N LEU A 279 3.14 6.19 -8.45
CA LEU A 279 3.62 5.37 -7.34
C LEU A 279 2.45 4.70 -6.60
N SER A 280 1.30 5.37 -6.46
CA SER A 280 0.09 4.77 -5.90
C SER A 280 -0.44 3.61 -6.74
N VAL A 281 -0.37 3.70 -8.07
CA VAL A 281 -0.68 2.58 -8.98
C VAL A 281 0.24 1.40 -8.70
N CYS A 282 1.55 1.65 -8.62
CA CYS A 282 2.53 0.60 -8.36
C CYS A 282 2.26 -0.06 -7.00
N THR A 283 1.92 0.74 -5.99
CA THR A 283 1.58 0.32 -4.64
C THR A 283 0.33 -0.56 -4.60
N ASN A 284 -0.75 -0.16 -5.27
CA ASN A 284 -2.04 -0.86 -5.20
C ASN A 284 -2.07 -2.17 -6.00
N HIS A 285 -1.18 -2.31 -6.98
CA HIS A 285 -1.07 -3.50 -7.84
C HIS A 285 0.21 -4.31 -7.62
N ALA A 286 1.01 -3.98 -6.60
CA ALA A 286 2.31 -4.60 -6.32
C ALA A 286 3.25 -4.67 -7.54
N LEU A 287 3.27 -3.62 -8.37
CA LEU A 287 4.07 -3.57 -9.61
C LEU A 287 5.48 -3.04 -9.36
N LEU A 288 6.31 -3.83 -8.68
CA LEU A 288 7.65 -3.43 -8.25
C LEU A 288 8.57 -2.96 -9.40
N ALA A 289 8.57 -3.66 -10.54
CA ALA A 289 9.43 -3.31 -11.69
C ALA A 289 9.07 -1.94 -12.28
N LEU A 290 7.77 -1.65 -12.38
CA LEU A 290 7.29 -0.33 -12.80
C LEU A 290 7.63 0.72 -11.75
N GLY A 291 7.45 0.41 -10.46
CA GLY A 291 7.81 1.29 -9.35
C GLY A 291 9.28 1.69 -9.38
N LYS A 292 10.20 0.73 -9.59
CA LYS A 292 11.64 0.97 -9.76
C LYS A 292 11.93 1.88 -10.97
N SER A 293 11.23 1.70 -12.08
CA SER A 293 11.36 2.55 -13.27
C SER A 293 10.88 3.98 -13.02
N VAL A 294 9.74 4.14 -12.33
CA VAL A 294 9.20 5.45 -11.92
C VAL A 294 10.13 6.13 -10.91
N HIS A 295 10.73 5.37 -9.98
CA HIS A 295 11.73 5.86 -9.04
C HIS A 295 12.99 6.39 -9.75
N ALA A 296 13.55 5.65 -10.71
CA ALA A 296 14.69 6.15 -11.49
C ALA A 296 14.35 7.46 -12.24
N LEU A 297 13.13 7.56 -12.78
CA LEU A 297 12.67 8.74 -13.49
C LEU A 297 12.48 9.96 -12.56
N LEU A 298 11.84 9.79 -11.40
CA LEU A 298 11.62 10.88 -10.45
C LEU A 298 12.94 11.37 -9.86
N MET A 299 13.92 10.48 -9.65
CA MET A 299 15.28 10.84 -9.20
C MET A 299 15.96 11.73 -10.24
N ARG A 300 15.93 11.31 -11.51
CA ARG A 300 16.53 12.08 -12.63
C ARG A 300 15.90 13.46 -12.82
N MET A 301 14.63 13.61 -12.47
CA MET A 301 13.89 14.87 -12.56
C MET A 301 13.96 15.71 -11.27
N GLY A 302 14.63 15.24 -10.22
CA GLY A 302 14.84 15.98 -8.97
C GLY A 302 13.62 16.02 -8.03
N PHE A 303 12.64 15.12 -8.20
CA PHE A 303 11.44 15.09 -7.35
C PHE A 303 11.63 14.35 -6.02
N HIS A 304 12.78 13.73 -5.80
CA HIS A 304 13.09 12.97 -4.58
C HIS A 304 13.27 13.84 -3.32
N SER A 305 13.48 15.14 -3.48
CA SER A 305 13.56 16.09 -2.37
C SER A 305 12.18 16.45 -1.80
N TYR A 306 11.09 16.15 -2.53
CA TYR A 306 9.74 16.45 -2.09
C TYR A 306 9.26 15.35 -1.13
N VAL A 307 9.09 15.70 0.14
CA VAL A 307 8.71 14.76 1.22
C VAL A 307 7.50 13.90 0.84
N HIS A 308 6.45 14.50 0.26
CA HIS A 308 5.26 13.75 -0.13
C HIS A 308 5.51 12.73 -1.26
N VAL A 309 6.45 12.98 -2.18
CA VAL A 309 6.87 12.02 -3.22
C VAL A 309 7.68 10.90 -2.59
N SER A 310 8.59 11.23 -1.67
CA SER A 310 9.38 10.25 -0.92
C SER A 310 8.51 9.36 -0.03
N ASN A 311 7.44 9.89 0.56
CA ASN A 311 6.44 9.12 1.31
C ASN A 311 5.64 8.15 0.42
N ALA A 312 5.29 8.58 -0.79
CA ALA A 312 4.65 7.70 -1.78
C ALA A 312 5.61 6.59 -2.24
N LEU A 313 6.89 6.91 -2.40
CA LEU A 313 7.93 5.97 -2.80
C LEU A 313 8.21 4.95 -1.68
N LEU A 314 8.33 5.43 -0.44
CA LEU A 314 8.45 4.62 0.77
C LEU A 314 7.31 3.61 0.87
N SER A 315 6.06 4.09 0.71
CA SER A 315 4.86 3.25 0.72
C SER A 315 4.87 2.21 -0.41
N MET A 316 5.35 2.59 -1.60
CA MET A 316 5.43 1.70 -2.75
C MET A 316 6.39 0.54 -2.50
N TYR A 317 7.62 0.81 -2.07
CA TYR A 317 8.60 -0.24 -1.76
C TYR A 317 8.13 -1.12 -0.61
N ALA A 318 7.63 -0.52 0.47
CA ALA A 318 7.13 -1.26 1.63
C ALA A 318 6.00 -2.22 1.25
N LYS A 319 5.00 -1.79 0.49
CA LYS A 319 3.90 -2.70 0.08
C LYS A 319 4.26 -3.69 -1.02
N CYS A 320 5.36 -3.46 -1.74
CA CYS A 320 5.85 -4.37 -2.78
C CYS A 320 6.78 -5.49 -2.26
N GLY A 321 7.02 -5.61 -0.95
CA GLY A 321 7.95 -6.64 -0.43
C GLY A 321 9.36 -6.15 -0.12
N CYS A 322 9.70 -4.92 -0.49
CA CYS A 322 11.06 -4.38 -0.47
C CYS A 322 11.27 -3.46 0.74
N ILE A 323 11.26 -4.04 1.93
CA ILE A 323 11.32 -3.28 3.19
C ILE A 323 12.69 -2.62 3.41
N ASP A 324 13.78 -3.23 2.93
CA ASP A 324 15.13 -2.68 3.07
C ASP A 324 15.29 -1.41 2.24
N GLU A 325 14.77 -1.41 1.01
CA GLU A 325 14.72 -0.21 0.15
C GLU A 325 13.85 0.88 0.76
N ALA A 326 12.69 0.50 1.31
CA ALA A 326 11.83 1.43 2.06
C ALA A 326 12.61 2.07 3.22
N HIS A 327 13.33 1.27 4.01
CA HIS A 327 14.13 1.75 5.13
C HIS A 327 15.27 2.69 4.69
N SER A 328 15.91 2.38 3.57
CA SER A 328 16.92 3.26 2.97
C SER A 328 16.31 4.61 2.55
N ILE A 329 15.13 4.60 1.92
CA ILE A 329 14.46 5.82 1.45
C ILE A 329 14.06 6.67 2.66
N PHE A 330 13.49 6.03 3.68
CA PHE A 330 13.15 6.68 4.94
C PHE A 330 14.38 7.38 5.53
N GLY A 331 15.53 6.71 5.58
CA GLY A 331 16.80 7.29 6.05
C GLY A 331 17.22 8.55 5.30
N CYS A 332 16.92 8.65 4.00
CA CYS A 332 17.31 9.79 3.16
C CYS A 332 16.28 10.93 3.09
N ILE A 333 15.15 10.84 3.81
CA ILE A 333 14.23 11.97 3.95
C ILE A 333 14.82 12.94 5.00
N ASP A 334 15.22 14.13 4.57
CA ASP A 334 15.83 15.14 5.45
C ASP A 334 14.84 15.64 6.52
N CYS A 335 13.64 16.04 6.10
CA CYS A 335 12.58 16.53 6.99
C CYS A 335 11.40 15.54 7.00
N LYS A 336 11.52 14.50 7.84
CA LYS A 336 10.47 13.49 8.01
C LYS A 336 9.25 14.12 8.69
N ASP A 337 8.10 14.03 8.03
CA ASP A 337 6.81 14.37 8.62
C ASP A 337 6.13 13.14 9.25
N LEU A 338 5.02 13.36 9.96
CA LEU A 338 4.23 12.28 10.56
C LEU A 338 3.82 11.21 9.54
N VAL A 339 3.59 11.60 8.27
CA VAL A 339 3.26 10.67 7.19
C VAL A 339 4.44 9.76 6.85
N SER A 340 5.67 10.29 6.84
CA SER A 340 6.92 9.52 6.65
C SER A 340 7.04 8.42 7.71
N TRP A 341 6.88 8.78 8.98
CA TRP A 341 6.96 7.86 10.12
C TRP A 341 5.88 6.79 10.07
N ASN A 342 4.62 7.21 9.84
CA ASN A 342 3.51 6.28 9.73
C ASN A 342 3.69 5.31 8.58
N ALA A 343 4.13 5.77 7.40
CA ALA A 343 4.40 4.91 6.26
C ALA A 343 5.46 3.84 6.58
N MET A 344 6.53 4.19 7.28
CA MET A 344 7.55 3.23 7.70
C MET A 344 7.03 2.23 8.74
N ILE A 345 6.32 2.71 9.77
CA ILE A 345 5.73 1.85 10.82
C ILE A 345 4.74 0.84 10.21
N PHE A 346 3.85 1.28 9.31
CA PHE A 346 2.91 0.39 8.62
C PHE A 346 3.58 -0.55 7.64
N GLY A 347 4.68 -0.12 7.02
CA GLY A 347 5.53 -0.99 6.21
C GLY A 347 6.07 -2.15 7.04
N CYS A 348 6.76 -1.84 8.15
CA CYS A 348 7.33 -2.83 9.06
C CYS A 348 6.27 -3.75 9.69
N SER A 349 5.10 -3.23 10.05
CA SER A 349 4.07 -4.00 10.75
C SER A 349 3.49 -5.14 9.92
N GLN A 350 3.40 -4.96 8.60
CA GLN A 350 2.94 -5.99 7.65
C GLN A 350 3.90 -7.17 7.55
N TYR A 351 5.19 -6.96 7.84
CA TYR A 351 6.22 -8.01 7.86
C TYR A 351 6.45 -8.58 9.26
N GLY A 352 5.65 -8.19 10.27
CA GLY A 352 5.81 -8.68 11.64
C GLY A 352 7.07 -8.19 12.34
N LEU A 353 7.72 -7.13 11.83
CA LEU A 353 8.94 -6.54 12.41
C LEU A 353 8.61 -5.67 13.64
N ALA A 354 7.95 -6.26 14.63
CA ALA A 354 7.38 -5.54 15.77
C ALA A 354 8.42 -4.76 16.59
N LYS A 355 9.63 -5.32 16.75
CA LYS A 355 10.73 -4.63 17.43
C LYS A 355 11.12 -3.33 16.71
N HIS A 356 11.23 -3.36 15.38
CA HIS A 356 11.51 -2.16 14.58
C HIS A 356 10.37 -1.14 14.69
N CYS A 357 9.11 -1.57 14.69
CA CYS A 357 7.97 -0.66 14.90
C CYS A 357 8.04 0.04 16.26
N LEU A 358 8.39 -0.69 17.34
CA LEU A 358 8.56 -0.12 18.67
C LEU A 358 9.75 0.84 18.75
N ASP A 359 10.86 0.52 18.08
CA ASP A 359 12.04 1.37 18.03
C ASP A 359 11.77 2.67 17.25
N LEU A 360 11.03 2.58 16.13
CA LEU A 360 10.57 3.75 15.36
C LEU A 360 9.66 4.66 16.20
N LEU A 361 8.73 4.08 16.98
CA LEU A 361 7.87 4.87 17.87
C LEU A 361 8.68 5.65 18.91
N LYS A 362 9.69 5.02 19.51
CA LYS A 362 10.61 5.70 20.44
C LYS A 362 11.47 6.76 19.76
N GLU A 363 11.84 6.55 18.49
CA GLU A 363 12.60 7.51 17.71
C GLU A 363 11.77 8.75 17.36
N MET A 364 10.46 8.59 17.08
CA MET A 364 9.54 9.72 16.91
C MET A 364 9.55 10.67 18.13
N ASP A 365 9.54 10.12 19.34
CA ASP A 365 9.60 10.91 20.58
C ASP A 365 10.92 11.69 20.70
N ARG A 366 12.05 11.08 20.28
CA ARG A 366 13.38 11.72 20.29
C ARG A 366 13.49 12.84 19.27
N GLU A 367 12.86 12.68 18.11
CA GLU A 367 12.78 13.68 17.04
C GLU A 367 11.65 14.70 17.27
N HIS A 368 11.01 14.68 18.44
CA HIS A 368 9.91 15.57 18.83
C HIS A 368 8.71 15.54 17.87
N ILE A 369 8.48 14.40 17.22
CA ILE A 369 7.30 14.15 16.39
C ILE A 369 6.25 13.43 17.24
N VAL A 370 5.13 14.11 17.50
CA VAL A 370 4.03 13.54 18.30
C VAL A 370 3.37 12.40 17.51
N PRO A 371 3.39 11.15 18.01
CA PRO A 371 2.71 10.04 17.36
C PRO A 371 1.19 10.25 17.35
N ASP A 372 0.52 9.79 16.29
CA ASP A 372 -0.94 9.86 16.18
C ASP A 372 -1.60 8.48 16.32
N ALA A 373 -2.93 8.44 16.20
CA ALA A 373 -3.66 7.19 16.24
C ALA A 373 -3.15 6.18 15.19
N LEU A 374 -2.72 6.65 14.01
CA LEU A 374 -2.18 5.77 12.97
C LEU A 374 -0.81 5.19 13.37
N SER A 375 0.06 5.98 14.01
CA SER A 375 1.34 5.50 14.54
C SER A 375 1.14 4.33 15.51
N PHE A 376 0.27 4.53 16.52
CA PHE A 376 -0.04 3.51 17.53
C PHE A 376 -0.74 2.28 16.91
N LEU A 377 -1.65 2.47 15.97
CA LEU A 377 -2.30 1.35 15.27
C LEU A 377 -1.29 0.47 14.53
N GLY A 378 -0.32 1.07 13.84
CA GLY A 378 0.74 0.34 13.14
C GLY A 378 1.57 -0.53 14.09
N VAL A 379 1.97 0.03 15.24
CA VAL A 379 2.72 -0.70 16.28
C VAL A 379 1.87 -1.80 16.90
N LEU A 380 0.62 -1.52 17.30
CA LEU A 380 -0.29 -2.53 17.86
C LEU A 380 -0.55 -3.69 16.89
N SER A 381 -0.70 -3.40 15.59
CA SER A 381 -0.85 -4.44 14.58
C SER A 381 0.41 -5.31 14.48
N SER A 382 1.60 -4.71 14.59
CA SER A 382 2.86 -5.47 14.61
C SER A 382 2.97 -6.37 15.85
N CYS A 383 2.63 -5.86 17.05
CA CYS A 383 2.62 -6.63 18.30
C CYS A 383 1.64 -7.80 18.23
N ARG A 384 0.45 -7.58 17.65
CA ARG A 384 -0.55 -8.62 17.37
C ARG A 384 0.01 -9.74 16.48
N HIS A 385 0.74 -9.41 15.42
CA HIS A 385 1.37 -10.40 14.54
C HIS A 385 2.50 -11.16 15.22
N ALA A 386 3.31 -10.48 16.03
CA ALA A 386 4.44 -11.07 16.77
C ALA A 386 4.04 -11.72 18.11
N ARG A 387 2.77 -11.64 18.51
CA ARG A 387 2.24 -12.09 19.82
C ARG A 387 2.94 -11.44 21.04
N LEU A 388 3.40 -10.20 20.88
CA LEU A 388 4.03 -9.40 21.94
C LEU A 388 2.97 -8.72 22.80
N VAL A 389 2.42 -9.46 23.77
CA VAL A 389 1.28 -9.01 24.59
C VAL A 389 1.65 -7.82 25.45
N GLU A 390 2.76 -7.89 26.18
CA GLU A 390 3.16 -6.85 27.14
C GLU A 390 3.53 -5.54 26.45
N GLU A 391 4.22 -5.61 25.32
CA GLU A 391 4.54 -4.47 24.48
C GLU A 391 3.28 -3.86 23.86
N GLY A 392 2.31 -4.70 23.44
CA GLY A 392 1.00 -4.24 22.98
C GLY A 392 0.22 -3.51 24.07
N ARG A 393 0.21 -4.01 25.32
CA ARG A 393 -0.40 -3.33 26.47
C ARG A 393 0.24 -1.99 26.75
N HIS A 394 1.57 -1.98 26.81
CA HIS A 394 2.33 -0.77 27.07
C HIS A 394 2.02 0.27 25.99
N CYS A 395 2.09 -0.11 24.72
CA CYS A 395 1.75 0.73 23.58
C CYS A 395 0.31 1.29 23.66
N PHE A 396 -0.67 0.45 24.00
CA PHE A 396 -2.07 0.87 24.13
C PHE A 396 -2.28 1.84 25.32
N LYS A 397 -1.60 1.60 26.45
CA LYS A 397 -1.61 2.50 27.60
C LYS A 397 -0.97 3.84 27.28
N THR A 398 0.21 3.82 26.67
CA THR A 398 0.94 5.01 26.25
C THR A 398 0.13 5.85 25.28
N MET A 399 -0.60 5.23 24.34
CA MET A 399 -1.55 5.93 23.45
C MET A 399 -2.58 6.77 24.24
N ILE A 400 -3.17 6.19 25.29
CA ILE A 400 -4.16 6.87 26.14
C ILE A 400 -3.50 7.98 26.96
N GLU A 401 -2.29 7.73 27.49
CA GLU A 401 -1.50 8.72 28.24
C GLU A 401 -1.13 9.94 27.36
N HIS A 402 -0.93 9.75 26.06
CA HIS A 402 -0.75 10.83 25.07
C HIS A 402 -2.04 11.58 24.73
N GLY A 403 -3.17 11.24 25.36
CA GLY A 403 -4.48 11.85 25.10
C GLY A 403 -5.14 11.38 23.80
N ILE A 404 -4.62 10.33 23.17
CA ILE A 404 -5.15 9.81 21.91
C ILE A 404 -6.24 8.80 22.24
N LYS A 405 -7.48 9.11 21.84
CA LYS A 405 -8.63 8.22 22.08
C LYS A 405 -8.56 6.97 21.20
N PRO A 406 -8.62 5.75 21.78
CA PRO A 406 -8.64 4.52 20.98
C PRO A 406 -9.87 4.43 20.08
N GLY A 407 -9.62 4.21 18.79
CA GLY A 407 -10.65 3.87 17.78
C GLY A 407 -10.92 2.37 17.71
N LEU A 408 -11.95 1.97 16.94
CA LEU A 408 -12.34 0.55 16.76
C LEU A 408 -11.19 -0.35 16.30
N ASP A 409 -10.32 0.13 15.42
CA ASP A 409 -9.19 -0.66 14.90
C ASP A 409 -8.14 -0.96 15.99
N HIS A 410 -7.94 -0.05 16.94
CA HIS A 410 -7.04 -0.25 18.07
C HIS A 410 -7.58 -1.34 19.01
N TYR A 411 -8.86 -1.25 19.36
CA TYR A 411 -9.53 -2.29 20.16
C TYR A 411 -9.55 -3.63 19.43
N SER A 412 -9.79 -3.64 18.12
CA SER A 412 -9.71 -4.87 17.32
C SER A 412 -8.31 -5.50 17.36
N CYS A 413 -7.25 -4.68 17.30
CA CYS A 413 -5.89 -5.18 17.42
C CYS A 413 -5.62 -5.77 18.80
N MET A 414 -6.06 -5.10 19.87
CA MET A 414 -5.88 -5.56 21.25
C MET A 414 -6.66 -6.85 21.54
N VAL A 415 -7.92 -6.93 21.12
CA VAL A 415 -8.76 -8.12 21.31
C VAL A 415 -8.20 -9.33 20.54
N ASP A 416 -7.72 -9.13 19.31
CA ASP A 416 -7.06 -10.20 18.54
C ASP A 416 -5.71 -10.60 19.18
N LEU A 417 -4.92 -9.65 19.69
CA LEU A 417 -3.66 -9.92 20.40
C LEU A 417 -3.89 -10.75 21.68
N LEU A 418 -4.79 -10.29 22.56
CA LEU A 418 -5.16 -11.00 23.80
C LEU A 418 -5.79 -12.36 23.51
N GLY A 419 -6.69 -12.40 22.52
CA GLY A 419 -7.37 -13.62 22.11
C GLY A 419 -6.40 -14.68 21.58
N ARG A 420 -5.43 -14.29 20.74
CA ARG A 420 -4.37 -15.20 20.26
C ARG A 420 -3.48 -15.72 21.39
N ALA A 421 -3.25 -14.91 22.42
CA ALA A 421 -2.50 -15.30 23.60
C ALA A 421 -3.29 -16.18 24.60
N GLY A 422 -4.60 -16.40 24.36
CA GLY A 422 -5.46 -17.20 25.24
C GLY A 422 -6.04 -16.43 26.42
N LEU A 423 -5.80 -15.13 26.51
CA LEU A 423 -6.30 -14.23 27.56
C LEU A 423 -7.74 -13.80 27.27
N LEU A 424 -8.65 -14.77 27.15
CA LEU A 424 -10.01 -14.55 26.64
C LEU A 424 -10.91 -13.75 27.60
N GLU A 425 -10.76 -13.96 28.91
CA GLU A 425 -11.50 -13.20 29.92
C GLU A 425 -11.16 -11.72 29.83
N GLU A 426 -9.86 -11.41 29.73
CA GLU A 426 -9.42 -10.04 29.59
C GLU A 426 -9.82 -9.42 28.25
N ALA A 427 -9.77 -10.18 27.16
CA ALA A 427 -10.28 -9.73 25.87
C ALA A 427 -11.78 -9.39 25.94
N ARG A 428 -12.58 -10.15 26.69
CA ARG A 428 -14.00 -9.86 26.93
C ARG A 428 -14.17 -8.60 27.78
N ASP A 429 -13.41 -8.48 28.86
CA ASP A 429 -13.49 -7.33 29.77
C ASP A 429 -13.09 -6.03 29.05
N LEU A 430 -12.09 -6.09 28.16
CA LEU A 430 -11.73 -4.98 27.29
C LEU A 430 -12.92 -4.56 26.40
N ILE A 431 -13.64 -5.50 25.80
CA ILE A 431 -14.83 -5.20 24.97
C ILE A 431 -15.93 -4.53 25.80
N GLN A 432 -16.14 -4.98 27.03
CA GLN A 432 -17.17 -4.43 27.93
C GLN A 432 -16.84 -3.01 28.42
N THR A 433 -15.55 -2.69 28.54
CA THR A 433 -15.06 -1.39 29.01
C THR A 433 -14.77 -0.39 27.87
N MET A 434 -15.00 -0.77 26.61
CA MET A 434 -14.82 0.12 25.46
C MET A 434 -15.69 1.37 25.57
N SER A 435 -15.11 2.52 25.26
CA SER A 435 -15.84 3.80 25.19
C SER A 435 -16.73 3.95 23.94
N ILE A 436 -16.67 3.00 23.01
CA ILE A 436 -17.37 3.00 21.71
C ILE A 436 -18.00 1.62 21.54
N PRO A 437 -19.23 1.49 20.99
CA PRO A 437 -19.85 0.19 20.77
C PRO A 437 -19.00 -0.71 19.86
N PRO A 438 -18.75 -1.98 20.24
CA PRO A 438 -17.95 -2.90 19.45
C PRO A 438 -18.60 -3.25 18.12
N ASN A 439 -17.78 -3.35 17.06
CA ASN A 439 -18.24 -3.75 15.73
C ASN A 439 -18.15 -5.29 15.53
N ALA A 440 -18.61 -5.77 14.38
CA ALA A 440 -18.61 -7.20 14.06
C ALA A 440 -17.20 -7.82 13.97
N VAL A 441 -16.18 -7.02 13.63
CA VAL A 441 -14.78 -7.48 13.51
C VAL A 441 -14.19 -7.82 14.88
N ILE A 442 -14.45 -7.00 15.89
CA ILE A 442 -14.00 -7.23 17.27
C ILE A 442 -14.61 -8.53 17.83
N TRP A 443 -15.94 -8.68 17.72
CA TRP A 443 -16.61 -9.92 18.14
C TRP A 443 -16.16 -11.14 17.33
N GLY A 444 -15.90 -10.96 16.03
CA GLY A 444 -15.33 -12.00 15.17
C GLY A 444 -13.94 -12.47 15.63
N SER A 445 -13.09 -11.54 16.05
CA SER A 445 -11.73 -11.82 16.54
C SER A 445 -11.77 -12.60 17.87
N LEU A 446 -12.65 -12.19 18.79
CA LEU A 446 -12.86 -12.91 20.05
C LEU A 446 -13.44 -14.32 19.80
N LEU A 447 -14.44 -14.45 18.93
CA LEU A 447 -15.05 -15.73 18.57
C LEU A 447 -14.03 -16.70 17.96
N ALA A 448 -13.18 -16.21 17.05
CA ALA A 448 -12.12 -17.02 16.45
C ALA A 448 -11.14 -17.53 17.51
N SER A 449 -10.77 -16.68 18.47
CA SER A 449 -9.87 -17.03 19.57
C SER A 449 -10.50 -18.04 20.54
N CYS A 450 -11.78 -17.89 20.86
CA CYS A 450 -12.53 -18.84 21.69
C CYS A 450 -12.59 -20.24 21.06
N ARG A 451 -12.70 -20.32 19.73
CA ARG A 451 -12.62 -21.60 19.01
C ARG A 451 -11.25 -22.26 19.12
N VAL A 452 -10.17 -21.47 19.08
CA VAL A 452 -8.79 -22.00 19.17
C VAL A 452 -8.50 -22.51 20.58
N HIS A 453 -8.91 -21.77 21.61
CA HIS A 453 -8.61 -22.10 23.01
C HIS A 453 -9.74 -22.88 23.72
N GLY A 454 -10.80 -23.24 23.00
CA GLY A 454 -11.88 -24.09 23.52
C GLY A 454 -12.83 -23.45 24.53
N ASN A 455 -12.88 -22.11 24.66
CA ASN A 455 -13.81 -21.44 25.59
C ASN A 455 -15.20 -21.28 24.97
N ILE A 456 -16.11 -22.19 25.32
CA ILE A 456 -17.44 -22.24 24.71
C ILE A 456 -18.34 -21.11 25.20
N SER A 457 -18.27 -20.71 26.47
CA SER A 457 -19.17 -19.70 27.04
C SER A 457 -18.96 -18.31 26.44
N ILE A 458 -17.71 -17.83 26.39
CA ILE A 458 -17.36 -16.56 25.73
C ILE A 458 -17.61 -16.67 24.23
N GLY A 459 -17.33 -17.84 23.62
CA GLY A 459 -17.60 -18.10 22.21
C GLY A 459 -19.07 -17.89 21.83
N ILE A 460 -20.01 -18.41 22.63
CA ILE A 460 -21.45 -18.22 22.38
C ILE A 460 -21.81 -16.74 22.45
N GLN A 461 -21.36 -16.03 23.50
CA GLN A 461 -21.62 -14.60 23.64
C GLN A 461 -21.10 -13.81 22.43
N ALA A 462 -19.85 -14.05 22.03
CA ALA A 462 -19.23 -13.36 20.90
C ALA A 462 -19.98 -13.62 19.58
N ALA A 463 -20.40 -14.85 19.34
CA ALA A 463 -21.19 -15.20 18.16
C ALA A 463 -22.58 -14.55 18.16
N GLU A 464 -23.30 -14.57 19.27
CA GLU A 464 -24.61 -13.92 19.39
C GLU A 464 -24.51 -12.40 19.16
N HIS A 465 -23.53 -11.73 19.79
CA HIS A 465 -23.31 -10.30 19.60
C HIS A 465 -22.91 -9.96 18.16
N ARG A 466 -22.07 -10.78 17.53
CA ARG A 466 -21.74 -10.60 16.10
C ARG A 466 -22.97 -10.74 15.21
N LEU A 467 -23.85 -11.71 15.47
CA LEU A 467 -25.07 -11.92 14.68
C LEU A 467 -26.14 -10.84 14.87
N LYS A 468 -26.13 -10.12 15.99
CA LYS A 468 -26.95 -8.91 16.17
C LYS A 468 -26.51 -7.81 15.20
N LEU A 469 -25.20 -7.68 14.94
CA LEU A 469 -24.64 -6.67 14.04
C LEU A 469 -24.66 -7.11 12.57
N GLU A 470 -24.35 -8.38 12.30
CA GLU A 470 -24.32 -8.98 10.95
C GLU A 470 -25.24 -10.21 10.88
N PRO A 471 -26.57 -10.02 10.79
CA PRO A 471 -27.54 -11.12 10.72
C PRO A 471 -27.39 -12.00 9.47
N GLY A 472 -26.66 -11.53 8.45
CA GLY A 472 -26.37 -12.25 7.21
C GLY A 472 -25.12 -13.14 7.27
N CYS A 473 -24.36 -13.14 8.36
CA CYS A 473 -23.09 -13.87 8.43
C CYS A 473 -23.33 -15.38 8.61
N ALA A 474 -23.41 -16.13 7.49
CA ALA A 474 -23.65 -17.58 7.50
C ALA A 474 -22.58 -18.35 8.32
N ALA A 475 -21.31 -17.96 8.19
CA ALA A 475 -20.20 -18.59 8.91
C ALA A 475 -20.38 -18.52 10.43
N THR A 476 -20.81 -17.37 10.97
CA THR A 476 -21.05 -17.20 12.40
C THR A 476 -22.24 -18.02 12.89
N HIS A 477 -23.30 -18.19 12.09
CA HIS A 477 -24.41 -19.08 12.46
C HIS A 477 -23.95 -20.54 12.57
N ILE A 478 -23.13 -21.02 11.63
CA ILE A 478 -22.58 -22.38 11.69
C ILE A 478 -21.74 -22.54 12.96
N GLN A 479 -20.87 -21.57 13.25
CA GLN A 479 -20.03 -21.59 14.45
C GLN A 479 -20.86 -21.59 15.73
N LEU A 480 -21.90 -20.76 15.81
CA LEU A 480 -22.82 -20.72 16.95
C LEU A 480 -23.56 -22.05 17.13
N ALA A 481 -24.05 -22.64 16.04
CA ALA A 481 -24.71 -23.95 16.07
C ALA A 481 -23.75 -25.05 16.56
N HIS A 482 -22.48 -25.02 16.16
CA HIS A 482 -21.47 -25.95 16.67
C HIS A 482 -21.25 -25.75 18.18
N LEU A 483 -21.07 -24.50 18.63
CA LEU A 483 -20.89 -24.20 20.05
C LEU A 483 -22.09 -24.67 20.89
N TYR A 484 -23.33 -24.45 20.47
CA TYR A 484 -24.50 -25.00 21.17
C TYR A 484 -24.55 -26.53 21.16
N ALA A 485 -24.13 -27.19 20.08
CA ALA A 485 -24.05 -28.65 20.02
C ALA A 485 -23.03 -29.19 21.02
N THR A 486 -21.88 -28.51 21.22
CA THR A 486 -20.86 -28.95 22.19
C THR A 486 -21.35 -28.95 23.64
N ILE A 487 -22.31 -28.08 23.98
CA ILE A 487 -22.97 -28.05 25.31
C ILE A 487 -24.33 -28.78 25.34
N GLY A 488 -24.65 -29.55 24.29
CA GLY A 488 -25.88 -30.37 24.22
C GLY A 488 -27.19 -29.58 24.06
N ARG A 489 -27.14 -28.28 23.75
CA ARG A 489 -28.34 -27.42 23.58
C ARG A 489 -28.93 -27.57 22.17
N TRP A 490 -29.42 -28.76 21.84
CA TRP A 490 -29.95 -29.11 20.50
C TRP A 490 -31.16 -28.26 20.06
N SER A 491 -31.97 -27.78 21.00
CA SER A 491 -33.07 -26.85 20.71
C SER A 491 -32.56 -25.54 20.11
N ASP A 492 -31.45 -25.01 20.61
CA ASP A 492 -30.83 -23.79 20.10
C ASP A 492 -30.15 -24.02 18.75
N VAL A 493 -29.51 -25.18 18.57
CA VAL A 493 -28.96 -25.61 17.26
C VAL A 493 -30.06 -25.58 16.20
N ALA A 494 -31.24 -26.15 16.51
CA ALA A 494 -32.39 -26.12 15.62
C ALA A 494 -32.85 -24.68 15.35
N ARG A 495 -32.92 -23.81 16.37
CA ARG A 495 -33.28 -22.39 16.17
C ARG A 495 -32.30 -21.66 15.24
N VAL A 496 -30.99 -21.86 15.44
CA VAL A 496 -29.96 -21.22 14.59
C VAL A 496 -30.05 -21.72 13.15
N ARG A 497 -30.22 -23.03 12.93
CA ARG A 497 -30.39 -23.60 11.57
C ARG A 497 -31.68 -23.13 10.90
N MET A 498 -32.77 -23.01 11.64
CA MET A 498 -34.03 -22.45 11.11
C MET A 498 -33.88 -20.97 10.76
N ALA A 499 -33.16 -20.18 11.56
CA ALA A 499 -32.86 -18.79 11.25
C ALA A 499 -32.04 -18.67 9.95
N MET A 500 -31.05 -19.55 9.73
CA MET A 500 -30.30 -19.63 8.47
C MET A 500 -31.22 -19.95 7.28
N LYS A 501 -32.10 -20.96 7.40
CA LYS A 501 -33.04 -21.34 6.35
C LYS A 501 -34.02 -20.22 5.99
N LYS A 502 -34.61 -19.56 7.00
CA LYS A 502 -35.55 -18.45 6.82
C LYS A 502 -34.92 -17.26 6.08
N ARG A 503 -33.63 -17.02 6.31
CA ARG A 503 -32.86 -15.94 5.68
C ARG A 503 -32.22 -16.35 4.34
N GLY A 504 -32.43 -17.58 3.87
CA GLY A 504 -31.82 -18.08 2.64
C GLY A 504 -30.28 -18.11 2.70
N LEU A 505 -29.69 -18.19 3.90
CA LEU A 505 -28.24 -18.18 4.06
C LEU A 505 -27.67 -19.49 3.54
N LYS A 506 -26.90 -19.40 2.46
CA LYS A 506 -26.13 -20.52 1.94
C LYS A 506 -24.73 -20.49 2.55
N THR A 507 -24.25 -21.65 2.95
CA THR A 507 -22.88 -21.81 3.41
C THR A 507 -21.98 -21.75 2.19
N ASN A 508 -21.12 -20.73 2.08
CA ASN A 508 -20.03 -20.78 1.12
C ASN A 508 -19.08 -21.87 1.60
N ILE A 509 -19.18 -23.05 1.00
CA ILE A 509 -18.21 -24.13 1.23
C ILE A 509 -16.90 -23.58 0.67
N GLY A 510 -15.89 -23.44 1.54
CA GLY A 510 -14.57 -23.02 1.10
C GLY A 510 -14.11 -23.92 -0.04
N CYS A 511 -13.78 -23.33 -1.18
CA CYS A 511 -13.19 -24.05 -2.29
C CYS A 511 -11.80 -23.51 -2.57
N SER A 512 -10.85 -24.43 -2.72
CA SER A 512 -9.54 -24.15 -3.30
C SER A 512 -9.62 -24.52 -4.77
N TRP A 513 -8.88 -23.85 -5.64
CA TRP A 513 -8.81 -24.25 -7.04
C TRP A 513 -7.39 -24.19 -7.54
N ILE A 514 -7.08 -25.05 -8.51
CA ILE A 514 -5.84 -25.03 -9.27
C ILE A 514 -6.18 -24.89 -10.75
N GLU A 515 -5.37 -24.16 -11.48
CA GLU A 515 -5.46 -24.06 -12.93
C GLU A 515 -4.34 -24.92 -13.54
N VAL A 516 -4.72 -25.95 -14.29
CA VAL A 516 -3.77 -26.81 -15.01
C VAL A 516 -4.09 -26.69 -16.50
N GLY A 517 -3.24 -25.94 -17.22
CA GLY A 517 -3.51 -25.54 -18.61
C GLY A 517 -4.70 -24.60 -18.68
N ASP A 518 -5.73 -24.99 -19.45
CA ASP A 518 -6.96 -24.21 -19.68
C ASP A 518 -8.11 -24.57 -18.73
N LYS A 519 -7.85 -25.41 -17.73
CA LYS A 519 -8.89 -25.98 -16.87
C LYS A 519 -8.66 -25.58 -15.42
N VAL A 520 -9.69 -24.97 -14.84
CA VAL A 520 -9.77 -24.69 -13.41
C VAL A 520 -10.43 -25.87 -12.71
N TYR A 521 -9.68 -26.48 -11.79
CA TYR A 521 -10.13 -27.59 -10.95
C TYR A 521 -10.42 -27.05 -9.56
N SER A 522 -11.67 -27.16 -9.09
CA SER A 522 -12.07 -26.70 -7.77
C SER A 522 -12.28 -27.86 -6.80
N PHE A 523 -11.74 -27.71 -5.59
CA PHE A 523 -11.76 -28.66 -4.50
C PHE A 523 -12.59 -28.06 -3.37
N THR A 524 -13.71 -28.70 -3.03
CA THR A 524 -14.50 -28.38 -1.84
C THR A 524 -14.26 -29.45 -0.78
N ALA A 525 -14.45 -29.10 0.49
CA ALA A 525 -14.34 -30.06 1.60
C ALA A 525 -15.29 -31.28 1.45
N GLU A 526 -16.37 -31.14 0.67
CA GLU A 526 -17.35 -32.19 0.39
C GLU A 526 -16.95 -33.12 -0.77
N ASN A 527 -15.98 -32.73 -1.61
CA ASN A 527 -15.53 -33.53 -2.77
C ASN A 527 -14.56 -34.66 -2.41
N ARG A 528 -14.21 -34.85 -1.13
CA ARG A 528 -13.24 -35.86 -0.67
C ARG A 528 -13.57 -37.30 -1.10
N SER A 529 -14.85 -37.63 -1.35
CA SER A 529 -15.28 -39.00 -1.59
C SER A 529 -15.75 -39.31 -3.01
N LYS A 530 -15.69 -38.35 -3.96
CA LYS A 530 -16.39 -38.50 -5.27
C LYS A 530 -15.52 -38.37 -6.52
N THR A 531 -14.20 -38.35 -6.42
CA THR A 531 -13.36 -38.27 -7.63
C THR A 531 -12.03 -38.99 -7.44
N ASN A 532 -11.76 -39.99 -8.29
CA ASN A 532 -10.44 -40.67 -8.37
C ASN A 532 -9.26 -39.68 -8.54
N GLN A 533 -9.54 -38.46 -8.99
CA GLN A 533 -8.57 -37.38 -9.15
C GLN A 533 -8.10 -36.75 -7.83
N VAL A 534 -8.93 -36.72 -6.78
CA VAL A 534 -8.52 -36.20 -5.45
C VAL A 534 -7.48 -37.12 -4.82
N ASN A 535 -7.63 -38.44 -4.99
CA ASN A 535 -6.67 -39.43 -4.50
C ASN A 535 -5.29 -39.28 -5.18
N ASN A 536 -5.25 -38.94 -6.47
CA ASN A 536 -3.99 -38.69 -7.18
C ASN A 536 -3.28 -37.42 -6.69
N VAL A 537 -4.03 -36.34 -6.42
CA VAL A 537 -3.45 -35.10 -5.88
C VAL A 537 -2.96 -35.30 -4.44
N LEU A 538 -3.72 -36.04 -3.61
CA LEU A 538 -3.29 -36.41 -2.26
C LEU A 538 -2.02 -37.25 -2.29
N ALA A 539 -1.92 -38.26 -3.18
CA ALA A 539 -0.69 -39.04 -3.33
C ALA A 539 0.53 -38.20 -3.74
N ILE A 540 0.34 -37.17 -4.58
CA ILE A 540 1.41 -36.24 -4.94
C ILE A 540 1.79 -35.34 -3.76
N LEU A 541 0.81 -34.85 -2.99
CA LEU A 541 1.07 -34.05 -1.79
C LEU A 541 1.79 -34.88 -0.72
N ASP A 542 1.41 -36.14 -0.53
CA ASP A 542 2.08 -37.07 0.38
C ASP A 542 3.53 -37.33 -0.08
N CYS A 543 3.77 -37.48 -1.39
CA CYS A 543 5.13 -37.58 -1.94
C CYS A 543 5.95 -36.30 -1.72
N LEU A 544 5.35 -35.12 -1.88
CA LEU A 544 6.02 -33.84 -1.64
C LEU A 544 6.32 -33.63 -0.16
N GLN A 545 5.39 -34.02 0.73
CA GLN A 545 5.60 -33.98 2.16
C GLN A 545 6.77 -34.89 2.57
N ALA A 546 6.76 -36.14 2.11
CA ALA A 546 7.86 -37.09 2.35
C ALA A 546 9.20 -36.57 1.79
N HIS A 547 9.19 -35.91 0.62
CA HIS A 547 10.40 -35.31 0.06
C HIS A 547 10.91 -34.13 0.90
N MET A 548 10.01 -33.30 1.43
CA MET A 548 10.38 -32.17 2.29
C MET A 548 10.90 -32.64 3.65
N GLU A 549 10.29 -33.67 4.24
CA GLU A 549 10.74 -34.30 5.48
C GLU A 549 12.13 -34.93 5.30
N CYS A 550 12.35 -35.69 4.22
CA CYS A 550 13.66 -36.28 3.90
C CYS A 550 14.76 -35.23 3.64
N LYS A 551 14.40 -34.05 3.13
CA LYS A 551 15.34 -32.94 2.92
C LYS A 551 15.67 -32.22 4.23
N TYR A 552 14.76 -32.24 5.20
CA TYR A 552 14.97 -31.70 6.54
C TYR A 552 15.91 -32.61 7.34
N ASP A 553 15.73 -33.94 7.25
CA ASP A 553 16.60 -34.93 7.91
C ASP A 553 18.05 -34.87 7.38
N LYS A 554 18.24 -34.71 6.07
CA LYS A 554 19.58 -34.51 5.46
C LYS A 554 20.23 -33.17 5.85
N LEU A 555 19.43 -32.15 6.18
CA LEU A 555 19.96 -30.88 6.69
C LEU A 555 20.39 -31.01 8.15
N ILE A 556 19.72 -31.84 8.94
CA ILE A 556 20.10 -32.14 10.33
C ILE A 556 21.34 -33.04 10.37
N GLU A 557 21.43 -34.09 9.54
CA GLU A 557 22.62 -34.96 9.44
C GLU A 557 23.88 -34.26 8.87
N SER A 558 23.73 -33.07 8.26
CA SER A 558 24.88 -32.26 7.82
C SER A 558 25.24 -31.14 8.80
N LEU A 559 24.47 -31.00 9.89
CA LEU A 559 24.69 -30.07 10.99
C LEU A 559 25.17 -30.75 12.28
N GLU A 560 25.09 -32.08 12.38
CA GLU A 560 25.83 -32.93 13.34
C GLU A 560 27.18 -33.36 12.76
#